data_AF-A0A5M3Z5B0-F1
#
_entry.id   AF-A0A5M3Z5B0-F1
#
_cell.length_a   1.000
_cell.length_b   1.000
_cell.length_c   1.000
_cell.angle_alpha   90.00
_cell.angle_beta   90.00
_cell.angle_gamma   90.00
#
_symmetry.space_group_name_H-M   'P 1'
#
loop_
_entity.id
_entity.type
_entity.pdbx_description
1 polymer ?
#
loop_
_entity_poly.entity_id
_entity_poly.type
_entity_poly.pdbx_seq_one_letter_code
_entity_poly.pdbx_strand_id
1 'polypeptide(L)'
;MSKRVRGLQATPDDLAHVRRIVAQSAYPSAEIHLTEWSSSPSSRDHAHDEVPVAIYIVRTMLASLNLVDTIAYWTFTDVFEEEGCGVSPFHGGFGLLNLQGIPKPAFHAFRLLSRLGTEVLERDENGGIVTRNSDGLVSAIMFHYPAEVKTSPPPAYNDPEAAENLLKVGSPEKRKLLLKALPPRSSFRVERLYPGGAGDIKTAYRRLGSPASLGRQTTRELLDYAMRLEVSYIQADMSGELVLEEEMPLGA
;
A
#
# COMPACT_ATOMS: atom_id res chain seq x y z
N MET A 1 17.76 18.94 7.12
CA MET A 1 16.72 18.68 8.15
C MET A 1 16.87 17.25 8.65
N SER A 2 16.68 16.99 9.94
CA SER A 2 16.66 15.61 10.47
C SER A 2 15.51 14.84 9.82
N LYS A 3 15.83 13.74 9.14
CA LYS A 3 14.87 12.81 8.56
C LYS A 3 14.06 12.17 9.71
N ARG A 4 12.79 12.55 9.87
CA ARG A 4 11.94 12.02 10.95
C ARG A 4 11.41 10.65 10.52
N VAL A 5 11.99 9.60 11.10
CA VAL A 5 11.52 8.23 10.93
C VAL A 5 10.67 7.86 12.14
N ARG A 6 9.52 7.21 11.91
CA ARG A 6 8.69 6.67 13.00
C ARG A 6 8.85 5.16 13.09
N GLY A 7 8.67 4.62 14.29
CA GLY A 7 8.58 3.18 14.49
C GLY A 7 7.42 2.58 13.70
N LEU A 8 7.56 1.33 13.29
CA LEU A 8 6.58 0.63 12.47
C LEU A 8 5.18 0.54 13.12
N GLN A 9 5.11 0.54 14.46
CA GLN A 9 3.86 0.54 15.24
C GLN A 9 3.40 1.93 15.68
N ALA A 10 4.09 3.00 15.28
CA ALA A 10 3.81 4.32 15.82
C ALA A 10 2.38 4.81 15.51
N THR A 11 1.87 4.54 14.31
CA THR A 11 0.47 4.86 13.96
C THR A 11 -0.54 4.09 14.83
N PRO A 12 -0.55 2.74 14.86
CA PRO A 12 -1.50 2.02 15.70
C PRO A 12 -1.35 2.33 17.20
N ASP A 13 -0.13 2.57 17.69
CA ASP A 13 0.10 2.97 19.09
C ASP A 13 -0.54 4.33 19.42
N ASP A 14 -0.37 5.32 18.54
CA ASP A 14 -1.00 6.63 18.68
C ASP A 14 -2.53 6.51 18.64
N LEU A 15 -3.07 5.73 17.70
CA LEU A 15 -4.52 5.54 17.56
C LEU A 15 -5.11 4.83 18.78
N ALA A 16 -4.45 3.80 19.29
CA ALA A 16 -4.85 3.13 20.52
C ALA A 16 -4.79 4.08 21.73
N HIS A 17 -3.81 4.99 21.76
CA HIS A 17 -3.73 6.02 22.79
C HIS A 17 -4.90 7.03 22.70
N VAL A 18 -5.21 7.54 21.51
CA VAL A 18 -6.34 8.46 21.30
C VAL A 18 -7.66 7.77 21.66
N ARG A 19 -7.86 6.50 21.26
CA ARG A 19 -9.06 5.73 21.64
C ARG A 19 -9.22 5.60 23.16
N ARG A 20 -8.12 5.39 23.89
CA ARG A 20 -8.12 5.37 25.37
C ARG A 20 -8.53 6.72 25.96
N ILE A 21 -8.01 7.82 25.42
CA ILE A 21 -8.39 9.18 25.85
C ILE A 21 -9.89 9.41 25.65
N VAL A 22 -10.41 9.10 24.45
CA VAL A 22 -11.83 9.30 24.12
C VAL A 22 -12.72 8.47 25.04
N ALA A 23 -12.40 7.17 25.24
CA ALA A 23 -13.16 6.27 26.10
C ALA A 23 -13.23 6.72 27.57
N GLN A 24 -12.26 7.52 28.04
CA GLN A 24 -12.20 8.06 29.40
C GLN A 24 -12.71 9.51 29.50
N SER A 25 -13.16 10.09 28.39
CA SER A 25 -13.67 11.46 28.34
C SER A 25 -15.15 11.55 28.71
N ALA A 26 -15.70 12.77 28.70
CA ALA A 26 -17.15 12.99 28.81
C ALA A 26 -17.94 12.49 27.58
N TYR A 27 -17.26 12.11 26.50
CA TYR A 27 -17.83 11.63 25.24
C TYR A 27 -17.24 10.26 24.83
N PRO A 28 -17.47 9.20 25.61
CA PRO A 28 -16.82 7.90 25.42
C PRO A 28 -17.18 7.19 24.12
N SER A 29 -18.26 7.60 23.46
CA SER A 29 -18.74 7.06 22.19
C SER A 29 -18.47 7.98 21.00
N ALA A 30 -17.67 9.04 21.17
CA ALA A 30 -17.30 9.90 20.05
C ALA A 30 -16.50 9.12 19.00
N GLU A 31 -16.83 9.36 17.73
CA GLU A 31 -16.08 8.82 16.60
C GLU A 31 -14.68 9.45 16.56
N ILE A 32 -13.70 8.67 16.10
CA ILE A 32 -12.31 9.09 15.94
C ILE A 32 -11.97 9.07 14.46
N HIS A 33 -11.76 10.27 13.92
CA HIS A 33 -11.35 10.48 12.54
C HIS A 33 -9.90 10.98 12.51
N LEU A 34 -8.98 10.14 12.01
CA LEU A 34 -7.63 10.60 11.70
C LEU A 34 -7.68 11.29 10.34
N THR A 35 -7.78 12.61 10.34
CA THR A 35 -8.09 13.41 9.14
C THR A 35 -6.92 13.58 8.18
N GLU A 36 -5.69 13.31 8.62
CA GLU A 36 -4.49 13.31 7.78
C GLU A 36 -3.52 12.23 8.25
N TRP A 37 -3.12 11.36 7.33
CA TRP A 37 -2.13 10.32 7.59
C TRP A 37 -1.36 9.95 6.31
N SER A 38 -0.06 9.71 6.44
CA SER A 38 0.81 9.18 5.39
C SER A 38 2.02 8.48 6.01
N SER A 39 2.88 7.84 5.19
CA SER A 39 4.19 7.35 5.62
C SER A 39 5.16 8.47 6.00
N SER A 40 4.96 9.67 5.43
CA SER A 40 5.84 10.82 5.62
C SER A 40 5.08 12.14 5.55
N PRO A 41 5.49 13.18 6.30
CA PRO A 41 4.80 14.48 6.31
C PRO A 41 5.35 15.46 5.27
N SER A 42 6.25 15.05 4.36
CA SER A 42 6.82 15.97 3.35
C SER A 42 6.23 15.70 1.97
N SER A 43 5.79 16.76 1.29
CA SER A 43 5.32 16.70 -0.10
C SER A 43 6.45 16.49 -1.13
N ARG A 44 7.68 16.23 -0.65
CA ARG A 44 8.92 16.01 -1.43
C ARG A 44 9.62 14.72 -1.02
N ASP A 45 8.89 13.79 -0.43
CA ASP A 45 9.43 12.49 -0.06
C ASP A 45 9.29 11.51 -1.23
N HIS A 46 10.40 11.25 -1.93
CA HIS A 46 10.39 10.37 -3.10
C HIS A 46 9.95 8.93 -2.80
N ALA A 47 9.94 8.52 -1.52
CA ALA A 47 9.41 7.22 -1.12
C ALA A 47 7.91 7.09 -1.46
N HIS A 48 7.13 8.18 -1.47
CA HIS A 48 5.70 8.17 -1.81
C HIS A 48 5.39 7.57 -3.20
N ASP A 49 6.34 7.64 -4.12
CA ASP A 49 6.17 7.15 -5.48
C ASP A 49 6.50 5.65 -5.63
N GLU A 50 7.10 5.02 -4.61
CA GLU A 50 7.68 3.68 -4.69
C GLU A 50 6.73 2.60 -4.11
N VAL A 51 6.88 1.36 -4.59
CA VAL A 51 6.07 0.20 -4.16
C VAL A 51 6.02 0.00 -2.65
N PRO A 52 7.10 0.20 -1.88
CA PRO A 52 7.04 -0.13 -0.47
C PRO A 52 6.14 0.76 0.37
N VAL A 53 5.83 1.99 -0.07
CA VAL A 53 4.79 2.80 0.56
C VAL A 53 3.41 2.14 0.41
N ALA A 54 3.12 1.48 -0.71
CA ALA A 54 1.88 0.72 -0.87
C ALA A 54 1.77 -0.43 0.14
N ILE A 55 2.89 -1.15 0.36
CA ILE A 55 2.97 -2.25 1.34
C ILE A 55 2.77 -1.69 2.76
N TYR A 56 3.46 -0.59 3.10
CA TYR A 56 3.32 0.06 4.39
C TYR A 56 1.89 0.57 4.66
N ILE A 57 1.20 1.08 3.64
CA ILE A 57 -0.21 1.46 3.73
C ILE A 57 -1.06 0.26 4.12
N VAL A 58 -0.99 -0.84 3.36
CA VAL A 58 -1.76 -2.06 3.67
C VAL A 58 -1.49 -2.51 5.09
N ARG A 59 -0.22 -2.62 5.47
CA ARG A 59 0.20 -3.03 6.81
C ARG A 59 -0.40 -2.12 7.89
N THR A 60 -0.29 -0.81 7.73
CA THR A 60 -0.78 0.16 8.73
C THR A 60 -2.30 0.14 8.85
N MET A 61 -3.01 0.01 7.73
CA MET A 61 -4.48 -0.12 7.73
C MET A 61 -4.91 -1.40 8.46
N LEU A 62 -4.21 -2.51 8.21
CA LEU A 62 -4.48 -3.75 8.93
C LEU A 62 -4.20 -3.57 10.42
N ALA A 63 -3.01 -3.11 10.81
CA ALA A 63 -2.63 -2.90 12.21
C ALA A 63 -3.60 -1.96 12.96
N SER A 64 -4.17 -0.98 12.26
CA SER A 64 -5.07 0.04 12.83
C SER A 64 -6.55 -0.35 12.84
N LEU A 65 -6.91 -1.52 12.32
CA LEU A 65 -8.30 -1.97 12.24
C LEU A 65 -8.94 -2.00 13.64
N ASN A 66 -10.14 -1.43 13.76
CA ASN A 66 -10.91 -1.23 14.99
C ASN A 66 -10.34 -0.21 16.00
N LEU A 67 -9.27 0.52 15.66
CA LEU A 67 -8.75 1.58 16.54
C LEU A 67 -9.40 2.93 16.30
N VAL A 68 -9.89 3.18 15.08
CA VAL A 68 -10.49 4.45 14.63
C VAL A 68 -11.66 4.19 13.70
N ASP A 69 -12.48 5.21 13.50
CA ASP A 69 -13.67 5.18 12.66
C ASP A 69 -13.30 5.54 11.20
N THR A 70 -12.35 6.46 11.01
CA THR A 70 -11.76 6.74 9.68
C THR A 70 -10.27 7.07 9.76
N ILE A 71 -9.54 6.72 8.71
CA ILE A 71 -8.19 7.21 8.41
C ILE A 71 -8.21 7.82 7.02
N ALA A 72 -7.93 9.11 6.92
CA ALA A 72 -7.83 9.82 5.66
C ALA A 72 -6.36 9.89 5.21
N TYR A 73 -6.07 9.23 4.10
CA TYR A 73 -4.75 9.29 3.48
C TYR A 73 -4.52 10.67 2.85
N TRP A 74 -3.43 11.31 3.25
CA TRP A 74 -2.98 12.57 2.70
C TRP A 74 -1.97 12.26 1.58
N THR A 75 -2.33 12.33 0.29
CA THR A 75 -3.56 12.85 -0.34
C THR A 75 -4.00 11.99 -1.52
N PHE A 76 -5.14 12.32 -2.15
CA PHE A 76 -5.60 11.62 -3.35
C PHE A 76 -4.85 12.01 -4.64
N THR A 77 -4.17 13.16 -4.70
CA THR A 77 -3.52 13.67 -5.92
C THR A 77 -2.32 14.57 -5.62
N ASP A 78 -1.33 14.53 -6.51
CA ASP A 78 -0.17 15.44 -6.51
C ASP A 78 -0.52 16.86 -7.00
N VAL A 79 -1.77 17.14 -7.39
CA VAL A 79 -2.24 18.52 -7.56
C VAL A 79 -2.27 19.19 -6.19
N PHE A 80 -1.11 19.70 -5.77
CA PHE A 80 -0.80 20.07 -4.40
C PHE A 80 0.32 21.12 -4.37
N GLU A 81 0.24 22.11 -3.48
CA GLU A 81 1.09 23.32 -3.57
C GLU A 81 1.67 23.85 -2.23
N GLU A 82 1.63 23.10 -1.11
CA GLU A 82 2.19 23.61 0.17
C GLU A 82 3.68 23.99 0.09
N GLU A 83 4.46 23.24 -0.70
CA GLU A 83 5.87 23.55 -1.01
C GLU A 83 6.03 23.97 -2.48
N GLY A 84 4.99 24.56 -3.08
CA GLY A 84 4.91 24.89 -4.50
C GLY A 84 4.51 23.70 -5.39
N CYS A 85 4.43 23.94 -6.70
CA CYS A 85 4.05 22.92 -7.67
C CYS A 85 5.15 21.85 -7.84
N GLY A 86 4.74 20.62 -8.15
CA GLY A 86 5.64 19.52 -8.45
C GLY A 86 6.51 19.78 -9.68
N VAL A 87 7.83 19.65 -9.53
CA VAL A 87 8.83 19.99 -10.58
C VAL A 87 9.07 18.86 -11.59
N SER A 88 8.49 17.68 -11.38
CA SER A 88 8.55 16.53 -12.30
C SER A 88 7.32 15.63 -12.15
N PRO A 89 7.06 14.69 -13.08
CA PRO A 89 5.95 13.74 -12.97
C PRO A 89 5.94 12.90 -11.68
N PHE A 90 7.10 12.64 -11.08
CA PHE A 90 7.25 11.85 -9.86
C PHE A 90 8.29 12.53 -8.95
N HIS A 91 7.80 13.44 -8.12
CA HIS A 91 8.58 14.35 -7.27
C HIS A 91 8.41 14.06 -5.77
N GLY A 92 7.89 12.89 -5.40
CA GLY A 92 7.62 12.56 -4.00
C GLY A 92 6.39 13.26 -3.39
N GLY A 93 5.46 13.68 -4.25
CA GLY A 93 4.19 14.26 -3.82
C GLY A 93 3.33 13.26 -3.05
N PHE A 94 2.45 13.77 -2.20
CA PHE A 94 1.58 12.98 -1.33
C PHE A 94 0.57 12.08 -2.07
N GLY A 95 0.26 12.40 -3.33
CA GLY A 95 -0.90 11.88 -4.03
C GLY A 95 -0.86 10.39 -4.30
N LEU A 96 -2.03 9.74 -4.23
CA LEU A 96 -2.26 8.42 -4.85
C LEU A 96 -2.12 8.47 -6.37
N LEU A 97 -2.46 9.61 -6.97
CA LEU A 97 -2.29 9.91 -8.38
C LEU A 97 -1.23 11.01 -8.54
N ASN A 98 -0.41 10.92 -9.57
CA ASN A 98 0.50 12.01 -9.89
C ASN A 98 -0.21 13.17 -10.63
N LEU A 99 0.52 14.24 -10.98
CA LEU A 99 -0.03 15.43 -11.66
C LEU A 99 -0.76 15.12 -12.97
N GLN A 100 -0.35 14.08 -13.70
CA GLN A 100 -0.97 13.65 -14.95
C GLN A 100 -2.11 12.64 -14.76
N GLY A 101 -2.48 12.34 -13.51
CA GLY A 101 -3.49 11.34 -13.17
C GLY A 101 -2.97 9.89 -13.22
N ILE A 102 -1.66 9.69 -13.32
CA ILE A 102 -1.04 8.35 -13.35
C ILE A 102 -1.10 7.74 -11.94
N PRO A 103 -1.73 6.56 -11.76
CA PRO A 103 -1.76 5.88 -10.47
C PRO A 103 -0.37 5.50 -9.98
N LYS A 104 -0.07 5.85 -8.72
CA LYS A 104 1.14 5.40 -8.02
C LYS A 104 0.89 4.03 -7.37
N PRO A 105 1.94 3.32 -6.90
CA PRO A 105 1.74 2.06 -6.17
C PRO A 105 0.77 2.18 -4.98
N ALA A 106 0.80 3.30 -4.26
CA ALA A 106 -0.11 3.60 -3.15
C ALA A 106 -1.61 3.56 -3.57
N PHE A 107 -1.95 3.96 -4.80
CA PHE A 107 -3.32 3.82 -5.32
C PHE A 107 -3.79 2.37 -5.29
N HIS A 108 -2.91 1.43 -5.67
CA HIS A 108 -3.26 0.01 -5.68
C HIS A 108 -3.44 -0.56 -4.28
N ALA A 109 -2.75 -0.04 -3.26
CA ALA A 109 -3.00 -0.42 -1.86
C ALA A 109 -4.47 -0.17 -1.50
N PHE A 110 -4.97 1.05 -1.72
CA PHE A 110 -6.38 1.38 -1.46
C PHE A 110 -7.36 0.63 -2.37
N ARG A 111 -7.02 0.43 -3.65
CA ARG A 111 -7.83 -0.37 -4.58
C ARG A 111 -7.96 -1.83 -4.16
N LEU A 112 -6.92 -2.42 -3.56
CA LEU A 112 -6.95 -3.79 -3.08
C LEU A 112 -7.68 -3.87 -1.73
N LEU A 113 -7.41 -2.94 -0.81
CA LEU A 113 -8.12 -2.83 0.47
C LEU A 113 -9.64 -2.66 0.27
N SER A 114 -10.08 -1.89 -0.73
CA SER A 114 -11.51 -1.69 -1.02
C SER A 114 -12.23 -2.93 -1.55
N ARG A 115 -11.51 -4.00 -1.88
CA ARG A 115 -12.08 -5.29 -2.30
C ARG A 115 -12.24 -6.29 -1.16
N LEU A 116 -11.69 -5.98 0.00
CA LEU A 116 -11.90 -6.80 1.18
C LEU A 116 -13.38 -6.77 1.58
N GLY A 117 -13.83 -7.88 2.16
CA GLY A 117 -15.18 -7.99 2.68
C GLY A 117 -15.32 -7.51 4.12
N THR A 118 -16.56 -7.52 4.60
CA THR A 118 -16.93 -6.99 5.91
C THR A 118 -16.64 -7.96 7.06
N GLU A 119 -16.60 -9.27 6.79
CA GLU A 119 -16.28 -10.28 7.80
C GLU A 119 -14.79 -10.65 7.72
N VAL A 120 -14.04 -10.46 8.79
CA VAL A 120 -12.65 -10.90 8.89
C VAL A 120 -12.61 -12.38 9.29
N LEU A 121 -12.04 -13.21 8.43
CA LEU A 121 -11.85 -14.64 8.68
C LEU A 121 -10.51 -14.95 9.34
N GLU A 122 -9.46 -14.25 8.92
CA GLU A 122 -8.09 -14.38 9.44
C GLU A 122 -7.36 -13.05 9.24
N ARG A 123 -6.51 -12.65 10.18
CA ARG A 123 -5.70 -11.43 10.08
C ARG A 123 -4.35 -11.63 10.76
N ASP A 124 -3.29 -11.34 10.01
CA ASP A 124 -1.94 -11.10 10.50
C ASP A 124 -1.52 -9.69 10.08
N GLU A 125 -1.34 -8.79 11.04
CA GLU A 125 -0.93 -7.40 10.78
C GLU A 125 0.43 -7.26 10.08
N ASN A 126 1.25 -8.32 10.03
CA ASN A 126 2.53 -8.34 9.33
C ASN A 126 2.54 -9.30 8.12
N GLY A 127 1.39 -9.84 7.72
CA GLY A 127 1.36 -10.86 6.69
C GLY A 127 0.15 -10.89 5.77
N GLY A 128 -1.00 -10.41 6.24
CA GLY A 128 -2.18 -10.36 5.39
C GLY A 128 -3.51 -10.42 6.13
N ILE A 129 -4.57 -10.48 5.35
CA ILE A 129 -5.94 -10.60 5.82
C ILE A 129 -6.75 -11.44 4.84
N VAL A 130 -7.66 -12.24 5.39
CA VAL A 130 -8.68 -12.98 4.64
C VAL A 130 -10.03 -12.51 5.13
N THR A 131 -10.92 -12.20 4.19
CA THR A 131 -12.24 -11.65 4.46
C THR A 131 -13.29 -12.34 3.63
N ARG A 132 -14.55 -12.22 4.06
CA ARG A 132 -15.72 -12.69 3.35
C ARG A 132 -16.80 -11.62 3.28
N ASN A 133 -17.44 -11.51 2.12
CA ASN A 133 -18.64 -10.70 1.93
C ASN A 133 -19.92 -11.48 2.23
N SER A 134 -21.04 -10.77 2.41
CA SER A 134 -22.35 -11.37 2.67
C SER A 134 -22.84 -12.31 1.56
N ASP A 135 -22.33 -12.15 0.33
CA ASP A 135 -22.60 -13.02 -0.82
C ASP A 135 -21.72 -14.28 -0.85
N GLY A 136 -20.80 -14.43 0.12
CA GLY A 136 -19.86 -15.54 0.22
C GLY A 136 -18.55 -15.34 -0.54
N LEU A 137 -18.34 -14.20 -1.22
CA LEU A 137 -17.08 -13.91 -1.89
C LEU A 137 -15.94 -13.81 -0.85
N VAL A 138 -14.94 -14.68 -1.00
CA VAL A 138 -13.70 -14.65 -0.19
C VAL A 138 -12.65 -13.79 -0.90
N SER A 139 -12.07 -12.85 -0.17
CA SER A 139 -11.00 -11.98 -0.64
C SER A 139 -9.82 -12.00 0.34
N ALA A 140 -8.61 -11.99 -0.19
CA ALA A 140 -7.40 -12.00 0.61
C ALA A 140 -6.38 -10.98 0.10
N ILE A 141 -5.63 -10.39 1.03
CA ILE A 141 -4.40 -9.65 0.73
C ILE A 141 -3.28 -10.34 1.49
N MET A 142 -2.19 -10.64 0.79
CA MET A 142 -0.92 -11.04 1.38
C MET A 142 0.11 -10.00 1.01
N PHE A 143 0.99 -9.65 1.95
CA PHE A 143 2.07 -8.70 1.69
C PHE A 143 3.33 -9.10 2.45
N HIS A 144 4.44 -8.50 2.06
CA HIS A 144 5.73 -8.70 2.69
C HIS A 144 6.34 -7.34 2.97
N TYR A 145 6.34 -6.94 4.25
CA TYR A 145 7.11 -5.80 4.74
C TYR A 145 8.33 -6.38 5.48
N PRO A 146 9.57 -6.19 4.99
CA PRO A 146 10.72 -6.92 5.50
C PRO A 146 10.90 -6.80 7.01
N ALA A 147 11.12 -7.93 7.68
CA ALA A 147 11.19 -8.01 9.13
C ALA A 147 12.36 -7.19 9.70
N GLU A 148 13.41 -6.96 8.92
CA GLU A 148 14.57 -6.13 9.25
C GLU A 148 14.22 -4.64 9.33
N VAL A 149 13.14 -4.20 8.68
CA VAL A 149 12.68 -2.81 8.69
C VAL A 149 11.69 -2.60 9.82
N LYS A 150 12.16 -1.92 10.87
CA LYS A 150 11.41 -1.67 12.11
C LYS A 150 10.71 -0.31 12.14
N THR A 151 10.65 0.37 11.00
CA THR A 151 10.18 1.75 10.88
C THR A 151 9.15 1.89 9.79
N SER A 152 8.52 3.07 9.68
CA SER A 152 7.94 3.51 8.41
C SER A 152 9.00 3.49 7.29
N PRO A 153 8.59 3.49 6.00
CA PRO A 153 9.51 3.68 4.89
C PRO A 153 10.47 4.85 5.19
N PRO A 154 11.79 4.62 5.21
CA PRO A 154 12.75 5.67 5.49
C PRO A 154 12.54 6.85 4.54
N PRO A 155 12.45 8.09 5.06
CA PRO A 155 12.11 9.24 4.24
C PRO A 155 13.24 9.57 3.26
N ALA A 156 12.85 9.84 2.02
CA ALA A 156 13.68 10.16 0.88
C ALA A 156 13.44 11.61 0.44
N TYR A 157 13.53 12.55 1.39
CA TYR A 157 13.32 13.98 1.17
C TYR A 157 14.25 14.54 0.09
N ASN A 158 13.67 14.93 -1.04
CA ASN A 158 14.38 15.44 -2.22
C ASN A 158 15.53 14.50 -2.68
N ASP A 159 15.39 13.20 -2.44
CA ASP A 159 16.45 12.21 -2.63
C ASP A 159 15.92 10.97 -3.37
N PRO A 160 15.80 11.03 -4.72
CA PRO A 160 15.32 9.91 -5.52
C PRO A 160 16.17 8.64 -5.39
N GLU A 161 17.47 8.78 -5.16
CA GLU A 161 18.38 7.64 -5.00
C GLU A 161 18.11 6.90 -3.68
N ALA A 162 17.89 7.63 -2.58
CA ALA A 162 17.45 7.01 -1.33
C ALA A 162 16.13 6.28 -1.48
N ALA A 163 15.16 6.82 -2.24
CA ALA A 163 13.89 6.15 -2.52
C ALA A 163 14.10 4.86 -3.33
N GLU A 164 14.95 4.88 -4.36
CA GLU A 164 15.25 3.66 -5.12
C GLU A 164 15.98 2.60 -4.28
N ASN A 165 16.80 3.02 -3.31
CA ASN A 165 17.47 2.09 -2.41
C ASN A 165 16.50 1.34 -1.48
N LEU A 166 15.31 1.89 -1.21
CA LEU A 166 14.24 1.20 -0.47
C LEU A 166 13.81 -0.11 -1.15
N LEU A 167 13.83 -0.13 -2.49
CA LEU A 167 13.51 -1.31 -3.29
C LEU A 167 14.51 -2.46 -3.12
N LYS A 168 15.65 -2.20 -2.47
CA LYS A 168 16.75 -3.15 -2.24
C LYS A 168 16.83 -3.59 -0.78
N VAL A 169 15.94 -3.12 0.08
CA VAL A 169 15.98 -3.39 1.53
C VAL A 169 15.26 -4.71 1.85
N GLY A 170 15.83 -5.46 2.79
CA GLY A 170 15.26 -6.71 3.29
C GLY A 170 15.67 -7.94 2.51
N SER A 171 15.08 -9.07 2.90
CA SER A 171 15.35 -10.38 2.30
C SER A 171 14.04 -10.96 1.73
N PRO A 172 14.04 -11.66 0.58
CA PRO A 172 12.84 -12.32 0.08
C PRO A 172 12.25 -13.31 1.09
N GLU A 173 10.93 -13.47 1.08
CA GLU A 173 10.20 -14.35 1.98
C GLU A 173 9.22 -15.23 1.20
N LYS A 174 9.14 -16.52 1.53
CA LYS A 174 8.09 -17.39 1.00
C LYS A 174 6.84 -17.29 1.87
N ARG A 175 5.69 -17.01 1.26
CA ARG A 175 4.41 -16.96 1.96
C ARG A 175 3.43 -17.95 1.36
N LYS A 176 2.57 -18.49 2.23
CA LYS A 176 1.57 -19.48 1.88
C LYS A 176 0.19 -19.05 2.36
N LEU A 177 -0.79 -19.11 1.46
CA LEU A 177 -2.20 -19.01 1.77
C LEU A 177 -2.85 -20.37 1.53
N LEU A 178 -3.54 -20.86 2.56
CA LEU A 178 -4.33 -22.07 2.51
C LEU A 178 -5.78 -21.71 2.82
N LEU A 179 -6.65 -21.83 1.83
CA LEU A 179 -8.10 -21.70 1.99
C LEU A 179 -8.71 -23.10 1.97
N LYS A 180 -9.63 -23.36 2.90
CA LYS A 180 -10.35 -24.63 3.02
C LYS A 180 -11.85 -24.42 2.99
N ALA A 181 -12.58 -25.51 2.77
CA ALA A 181 -14.04 -25.52 2.72
C ALA A 181 -14.63 -24.56 1.66
N LEU A 182 -13.91 -24.37 0.55
CA LEU A 182 -14.42 -23.66 -0.61
C LEU A 182 -15.35 -24.57 -1.42
N PRO A 183 -16.33 -24.02 -2.14
CA PRO A 183 -17.00 -24.79 -3.19
C PRO A 183 -15.97 -25.37 -4.17
N PRO A 184 -16.06 -26.66 -4.56
CA PRO A 184 -15.11 -27.27 -5.47
C PRO A 184 -14.94 -26.46 -6.77
N ARG A 185 -13.70 -26.32 -7.24
CA ARG A 185 -13.34 -25.54 -8.45
C ARG A 185 -13.64 -24.04 -8.39
N SER A 186 -13.85 -23.48 -7.20
CA SER A 186 -13.92 -22.02 -7.02
C SER A 186 -12.67 -21.36 -7.61
N SER A 187 -12.87 -20.33 -8.44
CA SER A 187 -11.78 -19.65 -9.16
C SER A 187 -11.43 -18.34 -8.48
N PHE A 188 -10.13 -18.07 -8.36
CA PHE A 188 -9.60 -16.85 -7.76
C PHE A 188 -8.71 -16.13 -8.77
N ARG A 189 -8.89 -14.81 -8.86
CA ARG A 189 -7.98 -13.92 -9.60
C ARG A 189 -6.94 -13.39 -8.63
N VAL A 190 -5.66 -13.65 -8.93
CA VAL A 190 -4.52 -13.17 -8.15
C VAL A 190 -3.92 -11.98 -8.86
N GLU A 191 -3.72 -10.87 -8.14
CA GLU A 191 -3.03 -9.68 -8.64
C GLU A 191 -1.75 -9.44 -7.85
N ARG A 192 -0.62 -9.17 -8.51
CA ARG A 192 0.66 -8.92 -7.86
C ARG A 192 1.18 -7.51 -8.17
N LEU A 193 1.67 -6.84 -7.15
CA LEU A 193 2.41 -5.58 -7.21
C LEU A 193 3.72 -5.78 -6.44
N TYR A 194 4.84 -5.58 -7.11
CA TYR A 194 6.17 -5.76 -6.53
C TYR A 194 7.19 -4.85 -7.24
N PRO A 195 8.32 -4.51 -6.59
CA PRO A 195 9.36 -3.70 -7.20
C PRO A 195 9.84 -4.27 -8.55
N GLY A 196 9.86 -3.42 -9.58
CA GLY A 196 10.26 -3.77 -10.94
C GLY A 196 9.23 -4.53 -11.77
N GLY A 197 8.13 -4.98 -11.15
CA GLY A 197 7.02 -5.69 -11.77
C GLY A 197 6.01 -4.76 -12.46
N ALA A 198 4.96 -5.35 -13.01
CA ALA A 198 3.87 -4.60 -13.64
C ALA A 198 3.10 -3.76 -12.59
N GLY A 199 2.78 -2.52 -12.93
CA GLY A 199 2.21 -1.54 -12.00
C GLY A 199 3.23 -0.75 -11.17
N ASP A 200 4.52 -1.14 -11.14
CA ASP A 200 5.58 -0.30 -10.59
C ASP A 200 5.94 0.83 -11.57
N ILE A 201 5.11 1.85 -11.54
CA ILE A 201 5.19 2.97 -12.46
C ILE A 201 6.46 3.81 -12.27
N LYS A 202 6.98 3.89 -11.04
CA LYS A 202 8.18 4.70 -10.74
C LYS A 202 9.42 4.03 -11.32
N THR A 203 9.54 2.70 -11.24
CA THR A 203 10.59 1.97 -11.95
C THR A 203 10.45 2.10 -13.48
N ALA A 204 9.22 2.03 -14.02
CA ALA A 204 9.01 2.24 -15.46
C ALA A 204 9.41 3.65 -15.92
N TYR A 205 9.06 4.69 -15.14
CA TYR A 205 9.49 6.07 -15.38
C TYR A 205 11.01 6.23 -15.30
N ARG A 206 11.68 5.55 -14.35
CA ARG A 206 13.16 5.51 -14.28
C ARG A 206 13.77 4.91 -15.56
N ARG A 207 13.19 3.84 -16.12
CA ARG A 207 13.63 3.23 -17.39
C ARG A 207 13.51 4.17 -18.60
N LEU A 208 12.63 5.18 -18.54
CA LEU A 208 12.52 6.24 -19.55
C LEU A 208 13.55 7.38 -19.37
N GLY A 209 14.47 7.27 -18.39
CA GLY A 209 15.45 8.30 -18.08
C GLY A 209 14.91 9.43 -17.20
N SER A 210 13.77 9.21 -16.52
CA SER A 210 13.14 10.19 -15.61
C SER A 210 12.94 11.59 -16.23
N PRO A 211 12.26 11.70 -17.39
CA PRO A 211 12.13 12.97 -18.10
C PRO A 211 11.35 14.01 -17.29
N ALA A 212 11.86 15.24 -17.22
CA ALA A 212 11.24 16.34 -16.47
C ALA A 212 9.80 16.68 -16.90
N SER A 213 9.38 16.25 -18.10
CA SER A 213 8.02 16.38 -18.61
C SER A 213 7.62 15.17 -19.46
N LEU A 214 6.33 14.83 -19.48
CA LEU A 214 5.80 13.75 -20.31
C LEU A 214 5.02 14.29 -21.51
N GLY A 215 5.30 13.74 -22.70
CA GLY A 215 4.47 13.95 -23.88
C GLY A 215 3.16 13.16 -23.79
N ARG A 216 2.12 13.59 -24.52
CA ARG A 216 0.78 12.98 -24.47
C ARG A 216 0.78 11.46 -24.69
N GLN A 217 1.60 10.97 -25.62
CA GLN A 217 1.69 9.54 -25.94
C GLN A 217 2.29 8.76 -24.77
N THR A 218 3.45 9.20 -24.25
CA THR A 218 4.11 8.59 -23.10
C THR A 218 3.21 8.62 -21.86
N THR A 219 2.48 9.71 -21.61
CA THR A 219 1.51 9.77 -20.50
C THR A 219 0.45 8.68 -20.61
N ARG A 220 -0.11 8.45 -21.80
CA ARG A 220 -1.12 7.38 -22.02
C ARG A 220 -0.52 5.99 -21.80
N GLU A 221 0.68 5.74 -22.31
CA GLU A 221 1.39 4.48 -22.14
C GLU A 221 1.68 4.19 -20.65
N LEU A 222 2.08 5.23 -19.91
CA LEU A 222 2.33 5.15 -18.46
C LEU A 222 1.03 4.97 -17.66
N LEU A 223 -0.08 5.62 -18.04
CA LEU A 223 -1.40 5.37 -17.46
C LEU A 223 -1.81 3.90 -17.61
N ASP A 224 -1.71 3.37 -18.83
CA ASP A 224 -2.04 1.98 -19.11
C ASP A 224 -1.09 1.02 -18.39
N TYR A 225 0.20 1.35 -18.29
CA TYR A 225 1.17 0.55 -17.55
C TYR A 225 0.89 0.53 -16.05
N ALA A 226 0.61 1.69 -15.44
CA ALA A 226 0.30 1.79 -14.02
C ALA A 226 -0.91 0.93 -13.63
N MET A 227 -1.95 0.90 -14.45
CA MET A 227 -3.16 0.11 -14.15
C MET A 227 -2.99 -1.40 -14.35
N ARG A 228 -1.95 -1.87 -15.03
CA ARG A 228 -1.72 -3.28 -15.35
C ARG A 228 -0.83 -3.93 -14.30
N LEU A 229 -1.45 -4.51 -13.27
CA LEU A 229 -0.77 -5.46 -12.38
C LEU A 229 -0.57 -6.80 -13.08
N GLU A 230 0.38 -7.59 -12.59
CA GLU A 230 0.51 -8.99 -13.02
C GLU A 230 -0.70 -9.78 -12.51
N VAL A 231 -1.32 -10.59 -13.38
CA VAL A 231 -2.53 -11.34 -13.06
C VAL A 231 -2.33 -12.83 -13.36
N SER A 232 -2.69 -13.68 -12.41
CA SER A 232 -2.89 -15.10 -12.65
C SER A 232 -4.24 -15.57 -12.11
N TYR A 233 -4.62 -16.80 -12.46
CA TYR A 233 -5.84 -17.44 -11.98
C TYR A 233 -5.48 -18.78 -11.35
N ILE A 234 -6.06 -19.04 -10.19
CA ILE A 234 -5.91 -20.31 -9.47
C ILE A 234 -7.30 -20.85 -9.12
N GLN A 235 -7.39 -22.15 -8.86
CA GLN A 235 -8.65 -22.81 -8.56
C GLN A 235 -8.51 -23.70 -7.34
N ALA A 236 -9.56 -23.75 -6.53
CA ALA A 236 -9.70 -24.76 -5.49
C ALA A 236 -9.81 -26.15 -6.13
N ASP A 237 -9.26 -27.15 -5.45
CA ASP A 237 -9.35 -28.53 -5.88
C ASP A 237 -10.77 -29.12 -5.67
N MET A 238 -10.92 -30.42 -5.93
CA MET A 238 -12.20 -31.12 -5.76
C MET A 238 -12.62 -31.29 -4.30
N SER A 239 -11.69 -31.17 -3.34
CA SER A 239 -11.96 -31.23 -1.91
C SER A 239 -12.35 -29.87 -1.32
N GLY A 240 -12.25 -28.80 -2.12
CA GLY A 240 -12.50 -27.44 -1.67
C GLY A 240 -11.31 -26.80 -0.96
N GLU A 241 -10.10 -27.32 -1.19
CA GLU A 241 -8.86 -26.70 -0.71
C GLU A 241 -8.20 -25.90 -1.85
N LEU A 242 -7.67 -24.73 -1.52
CA LEU A 242 -6.86 -23.90 -2.41
C LEU A 242 -5.55 -23.56 -1.70
N VAL A 243 -4.45 -23.79 -2.38
CA VAL A 243 -3.10 -23.44 -1.91
C VAL A 243 -2.49 -22.43 -2.88
N LEU A 244 -2.04 -21.30 -2.34
CA LEU A 244 -1.22 -20.33 -3.05
C LEU A 244 0.09 -20.18 -2.30
N GLU A 245 1.20 -20.45 -2.99
CA GLU A 245 2.56 -20.23 -2.48
C GLU A 245 3.21 -19.15 -3.35
N GLU A 246 3.72 -18.11 -2.70
CA GLU A 246 4.33 -16.95 -3.36
C GLU A 246 5.73 -16.72 -2.81
N GLU A 247 6.67 -16.46 -3.72
CA GLU A 247 7.96 -15.90 -3.35
C GLU A 247 7.85 -14.37 -3.39
N MET A 248 7.80 -13.78 -2.20
CA MET A 248 7.65 -12.34 -2.03
C MET A 248 9.04 -11.71 -2.15
N PRO A 249 9.28 -10.86 -3.16
CA PRO A 249 10.59 -10.23 -3.32
C PRO A 249 10.88 -9.26 -2.17
N LEU A 250 12.14 -8.83 -2.10
CA LEU A 250 12.59 -7.75 -1.22
C LEU A 250 12.08 -6.38 -1.70
N GLY A 251 12.15 -5.38 -0.81
CA GLY A 251 11.66 -4.00 -1.03
C GLY A 251 10.74 -3.54 0.11
N ALA A 252 11.21 -2.54 0.88
CA ALA A 252 10.60 -2.07 2.14
C ALA A 252 10.30 -0.58 2.17
#